data_AF-A0A6C0JN60-F1
#
_entry.id   AF-A0A6C0JN60-F1
#
_cell.length_a   1.000
_cell.length_b   1.000
_cell.length_c   1.000
_cell.angle_alpha   90.00
_cell.angle_beta   90.00
_cell.angle_gamma   90.00
#
_symmetry.space_group_name_H-M   'P 1'
#
loop_
_entity.id
_entity.type
_entity.pdbx_description
1 polymer ?
#
loop_
_entity_poly.entity_id
_entity_poly.type
_entity_poly.pdbx_seq_one_letter_code
_entity_poly.pdbx_strand_id
1 'polypeptide(L)'
;MPTYCGNNANYPGLLAGTHVLGTNYGCMRKGIGVGSHLPYDAAYAGPYAPVDPRRFYCGNNPVVPPGYLAAGSPSNCLSTGIGIGKAQRAAMGPPAFMYFTRYVLPYVLFFLIISGIFAILYFTKPKFVTKKDSRNKDVIDWSKFVPYFIVACLVVAIIIWFFWKRFVRRWI
;
A
#
# COMPACT_ATOMS: atom_id res chain seq x y z
N MET A 1 -31.40 1.17 -11.19
CA MET A 1 -30.82 -0.10 -11.67
C MET A 1 -29.31 0.05 -11.83
N PRO A 2 -28.51 -0.97 -11.49
CA PRO A 2 -27.06 -0.94 -11.69
C PRO A 2 -26.68 -0.79 -13.17
N THR A 3 -25.69 0.08 -13.43
CA THR A 3 -25.19 0.34 -14.78
C THR A 3 -24.15 -0.69 -15.19
N TYR A 4 -24.39 -1.37 -16.32
CA TYR A 4 -23.44 -2.27 -16.96
C TYR A 4 -22.53 -1.50 -17.93
N CYS A 5 -21.22 -1.65 -17.76
CA CYS A 5 -20.20 -0.96 -18.55
C CYS A 5 -19.22 -1.93 -19.23
N GLY A 6 -19.58 -3.21 -19.29
CA GLY A 6 -18.76 -4.21 -19.97
C GLY A 6 -19.05 -4.27 -21.47
N ASN A 7 -18.39 -5.21 -22.15
CA ASN A 7 -18.48 -5.40 -23.60
C ASN A 7 -19.18 -6.72 -23.97
N ASN A 8 -20.01 -7.29 -23.09
CA ASN A 8 -20.75 -8.53 -23.34
C ASN A 8 -22.26 -8.25 -23.38
N ALA A 9 -22.85 -8.31 -24.57
CA ALA A 9 -24.29 -8.13 -24.78
C ALA A 9 -25.12 -9.24 -24.11
N ASN A 10 -24.55 -10.44 -23.95
CA ASN A 10 -25.20 -11.60 -23.32
C ASN A 10 -25.02 -11.62 -21.80
N TYR A 11 -24.69 -10.49 -21.18
CA TYR A 11 -24.58 -10.42 -19.73
C TYR A 11 -25.94 -10.76 -19.08
N PRO A 12 -26.02 -11.76 -18.19
CA PRO A 12 -27.30 -12.23 -17.64
C PRO A 12 -28.13 -11.11 -17.00
N GLY A 13 -27.49 -10.10 -16.41
CA GLY A 13 -28.18 -8.96 -15.83
C GLY A 13 -28.82 -8.02 -16.84
N LEU A 14 -28.28 -7.91 -18.07
CA LEU A 14 -28.92 -7.17 -19.17
C LEU A 14 -30.13 -7.95 -19.69
N LEU A 15 -29.97 -9.26 -19.89
CA LEU A 15 -31.04 -10.13 -20.37
C LEU A 15 -32.21 -10.24 -19.38
N ALA A 16 -31.91 -10.28 -18.09
CA ALA A 16 -32.91 -10.32 -17.01
C ALA A 16 -33.50 -8.94 -16.67
N GLY A 17 -33.10 -7.86 -17.37
CA GLY A 17 -33.57 -6.49 -17.10
C GLY A 17 -33.16 -5.92 -15.73
N THR A 18 -32.24 -6.58 -15.00
CA THR A 18 -31.74 -6.09 -13.71
C THR A 18 -30.68 -5.01 -13.86
N HIS A 19 -30.04 -4.93 -15.03
CA HIS A 19 -29.01 -3.95 -15.38
C HIS A 19 -29.41 -3.16 -16.62
N VAL A 20 -28.91 -1.93 -16.70
CA VAL A 20 -29.07 -1.08 -17.89
C VAL A 20 -27.68 -0.82 -18.50
N LEU A 21 -27.57 -0.90 -19.83
CA LEU A 21 -26.33 -0.53 -20.52
C LEU A 21 -26.01 0.94 -20.25
N GLY A 22 -24.80 1.20 -19.77
CA GLY A 22 -24.36 2.54 -19.44
C GLY A 22 -24.01 3.37 -20.66
N THR A 23 -24.25 4.67 -20.57
CA THR A 23 -23.67 5.64 -21.49
C THR A 23 -22.16 5.71 -21.27
N ASN A 24 -21.42 6.13 -22.31
CA ASN A 24 -19.97 6.32 -22.23
C ASN A 24 -19.56 7.20 -21.04
N TYR A 25 -20.26 8.32 -20.87
CA TYR A 25 -20.05 9.23 -19.73
C TYR A 25 -20.42 8.61 -18.39
N GLY A 26 -21.54 7.88 -18.31
CA GLY A 26 -21.95 7.18 -17.11
C GLY A 26 -20.91 6.15 -16.67
N CYS A 27 -20.37 5.41 -17.62
CA CYS A 27 -19.31 4.44 -17.38
C CYS A 27 -17.98 5.09 -16.98
N MET A 28 -17.62 6.21 -17.60
CA MET A 28 -16.46 7.00 -17.17
C MET A 28 -16.61 7.49 -15.72
N ARG A 29 -17.76 8.08 -15.36
CA ARG A 29 -18.04 8.53 -13.98
C ARG A 29 -17.99 7.39 -12.97
N LYS A 30 -18.57 6.24 -13.32
CA LYS A 30 -18.47 5.02 -12.51
C LYS A 30 -17.01 4.61 -12.32
N GLY A 31 -16.23 4.65 -13.39
CA GLY A 31 -14.80 4.36 -13.37
C GLY A 31 -14.02 5.29 -12.45
N ILE A 32 -14.29 6.60 -12.48
CA ILE A 32 -13.67 7.58 -11.58
C ILE A 32 -13.93 7.20 -10.13
N GLY A 33 -15.18 6.89 -9.78
CA GLY A 33 -15.54 6.47 -8.42
C GLY A 33 -14.84 5.17 -8.01
N VAL A 34 -14.69 4.19 -8.91
CA VAL A 34 -13.92 2.97 -8.63
C VAL A 34 -12.45 3.32 -8.40
N GLY A 35 -11.85 4.07 -9.33
CA GLY A 35 -10.44 4.44 -9.29
C GLY A 35 -10.06 5.26 -8.06
N SER A 36 -10.93 6.15 -7.58
CA SER A 36 -10.68 6.97 -6.40
C SER A 36 -10.66 6.18 -5.09
N HIS A 37 -11.26 4.99 -5.07
CA HIS A 37 -11.28 4.08 -3.91
C HIS A 37 -10.22 2.98 -4.00
N LEU A 38 -9.46 2.92 -5.09
CA LEU A 38 -8.34 1.99 -5.18
C LEU A 38 -7.18 2.47 -4.29
N PRO A 39 -6.27 1.56 -3.88
CA PRO A 39 -5.07 1.92 -3.14
C PRO A 39 -4.25 3.00 -3.86
N TYR A 40 -3.51 3.79 -3.06
CA TYR A 40 -2.58 4.77 -3.59
C TYR A 40 -1.54 4.09 -4.48
N ASP A 41 -1.30 4.66 -5.66
CA ASP A 41 -0.29 4.21 -6.61
C ASP A 41 0.58 5.40 -7.00
N ALA A 42 1.87 5.35 -6.63
CA ALA A 42 2.82 6.41 -6.90
C ALA A 42 3.02 6.66 -8.40
N ALA A 43 2.78 5.66 -9.26
CA ALA A 43 2.89 5.81 -10.71
C ALA A 43 1.86 6.81 -11.29
N TYR A 44 0.73 7.01 -10.60
CA TYR A 44 -0.33 7.93 -11.00
C TYR A 44 -0.14 9.34 -10.43
N ALA A 45 0.87 9.57 -9.58
CA ALA A 45 1.21 10.90 -9.06
C ALA A 45 2.06 11.71 -10.06
N GLY A 46 2.74 11.03 -10.99
CA GLY A 46 3.61 11.64 -12.00
C GLY A 46 2.85 12.15 -13.23
N PRO A 47 3.55 12.82 -14.17
CA PRO A 47 2.97 13.22 -15.44
C PRO A 47 2.49 12.00 -16.23
N TYR A 48 1.27 12.08 -16.77
CA TYR A 48 0.69 11.00 -17.56
C TYR A 48 1.39 10.86 -18.91
N ALA A 49 1.97 9.68 -19.16
CA ALA A 49 2.59 9.32 -20.44
C ALA A 49 1.84 8.12 -21.04
N PRO A 50 0.97 8.33 -22.06
CA PRO A 50 0.21 7.24 -22.66
C PRO A 50 1.11 6.33 -23.51
N VAL A 51 0.93 5.02 -23.39
CA VAL A 51 1.53 4.04 -24.32
C VAL A 51 0.91 4.16 -25.71
N ASP A 52 -0.41 4.36 -25.75
CA ASP A 52 -1.17 4.63 -26.98
C ASP A 52 -1.68 6.07 -26.95
N PRO A 53 -1.20 6.96 -27.85
CA PRO A 53 -1.58 8.36 -27.85
C PRO A 53 -3.02 8.60 -28.35
N ARG A 54 -3.71 7.58 -28.88
CA ARG A 54 -5.08 7.71 -29.39
C ARG A 54 -6.04 8.08 -28.26
N ARG A 55 -6.81 9.15 -28.47
CA ARG A 55 -7.81 9.64 -27.51
C ARG A 55 -9.21 9.22 -27.92
N PHE A 56 -9.92 8.57 -27.01
CA PHE A 56 -11.32 8.20 -27.17
C PHE A 56 -12.24 9.12 -26.39
N TYR A 57 -13.33 9.55 -27.01
CA TYR A 57 -14.29 10.44 -26.40
C TYR A 57 -15.29 9.66 -25.54
N CYS A 58 -15.41 10.04 -24.27
CA CYS A 58 -16.29 9.41 -23.29
C CYS A 58 -17.32 10.37 -22.69
N GLY A 59 -17.59 11.51 -23.34
CA GLY A 59 -18.59 12.47 -22.88
C GLY A 59 -20.01 12.15 -23.39
N ASN A 60 -20.94 13.06 -23.11
CA ASN A 60 -22.36 12.94 -23.49
C ASN A 60 -22.68 13.48 -24.90
N ASN A 61 -21.72 14.12 -25.58
CA ASN A 61 -21.99 14.73 -26.88
C ASN A 61 -22.15 13.63 -27.95
N PRO A 62 -23.23 13.64 -28.75
CA PRO A 62 -23.37 12.72 -29.89
C PRO A 62 -22.28 12.92 -30.95
N VAL A 63 -21.71 14.13 -31.05
CA VAL A 63 -20.62 14.45 -31.98
C VAL A 63 -19.28 14.37 -31.25
N VAL A 64 -18.34 13.61 -31.81
CA VAL A 64 -16.97 13.51 -31.29
C VAL A 64 -16.26 14.85 -31.52
N PRO A 65 -15.80 15.54 -30.45
CA PRO A 65 -15.14 16.82 -30.59
C PRO A 65 -13.76 16.68 -31.26
N PRO A 66 -13.22 17.77 -31.85
CA PRO A 66 -11.90 17.76 -32.47
C PRO A 66 -10.81 17.36 -31.47
N GLY A 67 -9.83 16.58 -31.92
CA GLY A 67 -8.75 16.05 -31.09
C GLY A 67 -9.00 14.66 -30.49
N TYR A 68 -10.16 14.06 -30.77
CA TYR A 68 -10.46 12.65 -30.46
C TYR A 68 -10.56 11.83 -31.74
N LEU A 69 -10.12 10.58 -31.69
CA LEU A 69 -10.17 9.67 -32.84
C LEU A 69 -11.58 9.15 -33.09
N ALA A 70 -12.27 8.75 -32.02
CA ALA A 70 -13.60 8.17 -32.05
C ALA A 70 -14.26 8.23 -30.66
N ALA A 71 -15.56 7.94 -30.61
CA ALA A 71 -16.22 7.64 -29.34
C ALA A 71 -15.67 6.34 -28.75
N GLY A 72 -15.45 6.32 -27.43
CA GLY A 72 -15.05 5.10 -26.72
C GLY A 72 -16.21 4.12 -26.59
N SER A 73 -15.90 2.85 -26.34
CA SER A 73 -16.89 1.89 -25.86
C SER A 73 -17.15 2.11 -24.36
N PRO A 74 -18.28 1.63 -23.80
CA PRO A 74 -18.55 1.69 -22.36
C PRO A 74 -17.42 1.12 -21.50
N SER A 75 -16.77 0.03 -21.96
CA SER A 75 -15.63 -0.59 -21.27
C SER A 75 -14.37 0.26 -21.32
N ASN A 76 -14.07 0.89 -22.46
CA ASN A 76 -12.93 1.79 -22.60
C ASN A 76 -13.12 3.04 -21.73
N CYS A 77 -14.34 3.57 -21.68
CA CYS A 77 -14.68 4.71 -20.86
C CYS A 77 -14.62 4.39 -19.37
N LEU A 78 -15.05 3.20 -18.95
CA LEU A 78 -14.87 2.73 -17.57
C LEU A 78 -13.39 2.68 -17.19
N SER A 79 -12.54 2.06 -18.03
CA SER A 79 -11.10 1.96 -17.79
C SER A 79 -10.43 3.34 -17.71
N THR A 80 -10.78 4.24 -18.63
CA THR A 80 -10.31 5.64 -18.63
C THR A 80 -10.70 6.34 -17.33
N GLY A 81 -11.96 6.19 -16.91
CA GLY A 81 -12.45 6.69 -15.64
C GLY A 81 -11.65 6.17 -14.44
N ILE A 82 -11.34 4.87 -14.40
CA ILE A 82 -10.50 4.28 -13.34
C ILE A 82 -9.13 4.94 -13.30
N GLY A 83 -8.51 5.18 -14.45
CA GLY A 83 -7.23 5.89 -14.53
C GLY A 83 -7.30 7.31 -13.97
N ILE A 84 -8.35 8.07 -14.33
CA ILE A 84 -8.59 9.42 -13.78
C ILE A 84 -8.80 9.35 -12.26
N GLY A 85 -9.61 8.41 -11.78
CA GLY A 85 -9.86 8.23 -10.35
C GLY A 85 -8.59 7.90 -9.55
N LYS A 86 -7.72 7.05 -10.10
CA LYS A 86 -6.40 6.75 -9.51
C LYS A 86 -5.51 7.99 -9.45
N ALA A 87 -5.49 8.81 -10.51
CA ALA A 87 -4.75 10.07 -10.51
C ALA A 87 -5.28 11.06 -9.46
N GLN A 88 -6.60 11.18 -9.31
CA GLN A 88 -7.21 11.98 -8.25
C GLN A 88 -6.84 11.45 -6.86
N ARG A 89 -6.86 10.12 -6.66
CA ARG A 89 -6.43 9.51 -5.40
C ARG A 89 -4.94 9.77 -5.12
N ALA A 90 -4.09 9.66 -6.14
CA ALA A 90 -2.67 9.92 -6.03
C ALA A 90 -2.37 11.39 -5.70
N ALA A 91 -3.16 12.33 -6.23
CA ALA A 91 -3.05 13.76 -5.92
C ALA A 91 -3.35 14.09 -4.44
N MET A 92 -4.14 13.26 -3.74
CA MET A 92 -4.35 13.40 -2.29
C MET A 92 -3.13 12.98 -1.46
N GLY A 93 -2.11 12.40 -2.10
CA GLY A 93 -0.92 11.88 -1.46
C GLY A 93 -1.10 10.49 -0.84
N PRO A 94 0.01 9.86 -0.42
CA PRO A 94 -0.04 8.57 0.23
C PRO A 94 -0.73 8.67 1.60
N PRO A 95 -1.53 7.66 2.00
CA PRO A 95 -2.23 7.69 3.28
C PRO A 95 -1.23 7.76 4.45
N ALA A 96 -1.59 8.46 5.53
CA ALA A 96 -0.70 8.65 6.69
C ALA A 96 -0.17 7.34 7.30
N PHE A 97 -0.98 6.27 7.27
CA PHE A 97 -0.55 4.94 7.71
C PHE A 97 0.66 4.41 6.91
N MET A 98 0.77 4.79 5.64
CA MET A 98 1.87 4.42 4.75
C MET A 98 3.19 5.04 5.21
N TYR A 99 3.15 6.30 5.66
CA TYR A 99 4.30 6.96 6.28
C TYR A 99 4.66 6.33 7.62
N PHE A 100 3.67 6.08 8.48
CA PHE A 100 3.88 5.46 9.78
C PHE A 100 4.54 4.08 9.64
N THR A 101 4.01 3.23 8.77
CA THR A 101 4.59 1.90 8.50
C THR A 101 5.96 2.00 7.85
N ARG A 102 6.19 2.93 6.91
CA ARG A 102 7.49 3.05 6.25
C ARG A 102 8.60 3.58 7.15
N TYR A 103 8.29 4.54 8.01
CA TYR A 103 9.31 5.31 8.74
C TYR A 103 9.26 5.17 10.26
N VAL A 104 8.11 4.93 10.89
CA VAL A 104 7.98 4.98 12.35
C VAL A 104 7.95 3.57 12.95
N LEU A 105 7.12 2.68 12.38
CA LEU A 105 6.92 1.31 12.86
C LEU A 105 8.21 0.47 13.03
N PRO A 106 9.23 0.51 12.13
CA PRO A 106 10.43 -0.31 12.33
C PRO A 106 11.20 0.10 13.59
N TYR A 107 11.22 1.40 13.93
CA TYR A 107 11.86 1.87 15.16
C TYR A 107 11.04 1.51 16.39
N VAL A 108 9.71 1.64 16.33
CA VAL A 108 8.83 1.20 17.44
C VAL A 108 9.04 -0.28 17.74
N LEU A 109 9.06 -1.14 16.71
CA LEU A 109 9.33 -2.56 16.86
C LEU A 109 10.73 -2.83 17.42
N PHE A 110 11.75 -2.10 16.95
CA PHE A 110 13.11 -2.21 17.48
C PHE A 110 13.14 -1.92 18.98
N PHE A 111 12.58 -0.79 19.43
CA PHE A 111 12.58 -0.44 20.85
C PHE A 111 11.78 -1.42 21.71
N LEU A 112 10.64 -1.93 21.22
CA LEU A 112 9.84 -2.93 21.93
C LEU A 112 10.57 -4.26 22.08
N ILE A 113 11.26 -4.72 21.04
CA ILE A 113 12.01 -5.98 21.06
C ILE A 113 13.23 -5.85 21.98
N ILE A 114 13.97 -4.75 21.88
CA ILE A 114 15.17 -4.52 22.69
C ILE A 114 14.83 -4.33 24.18
N SER A 115 13.74 -3.62 24.50
CA SER A 115 13.30 -3.50 25.89
C SER A 115 12.86 -4.84 26.47
N GLY A 116 12.18 -5.68 25.67
CA GLY A 116 11.84 -7.06 26.04
C GLY A 116 13.08 -7.93 26.30
N ILE A 117 14.07 -7.90 25.41
CA ILE A 117 15.34 -8.62 25.59
C ILE A 117 16.05 -8.13 26.85
N PHE A 118 16.13 -6.82 27.07
CA PHE A 118 16.74 -6.24 28.26
C PHE A 118 16.05 -6.75 29.54
N ALA A 119 14.72 -6.67 29.59
CA ALA A 119 13.94 -7.13 30.74
C ALA A 119 14.17 -8.62 31.01
N ILE A 120 14.15 -9.46 29.96
CA ILE A 120 14.42 -10.90 30.09
C ILE A 120 15.81 -11.13 30.67
N LEU A 121 16.85 -10.51 30.12
CA LEU A 121 18.23 -10.69 30.61
C LEU A 121 18.39 -10.18 32.06
N TYR A 122 17.74 -9.07 32.41
CA TYR A 122 17.82 -8.45 33.73
C TYR A 122 17.12 -9.28 34.81
N PHE A 123 15.93 -9.81 34.53
CA PHE A 123 15.14 -10.56 35.51
C PHE A 123 15.51 -12.04 35.57
N THR A 124 15.77 -12.70 34.44
CA THR A 124 16.11 -14.14 34.42
C THR A 124 17.56 -14.41 34.83
N LYS A 125 18.43 -13.39 34.78
CA LYS A 125 19.83 -13.44 35.24
C LYS A 125 20.57 -14.71 34.78
N PRO A 126 20.64 -14.97 33.46
CA PRO A 126 21.24 -16.21 32.99
C PRO A 126 22.75 -16.23 33.24
N LYS A 127 23.30 -17.43 33.46
CA LYS A 127 24.68 -17.66 33.93
C LYS A 127 25.78 -17.02 33.09
N PHE A 128 25.53 -16.75 31.81
CA PHE A 128 26.52 -16.15 30.90
C PHE A 128 26.65 -14.62 31.07
N VAL A 129 25.71 -13.99 31.79
CA VAL A 129 25.67 -12.53 32.03
C VAL A 129 25.82 -12.19 33.51
N THR A 130 25.97 -13.18 34.36
CA THR A 130 26.11 -13.02 35.81
C THR A 130 27.49 -13.43 36.31
N LYS A 131 27.86 -12.89 37.46
CA LYS A 131 29.00 -13.30 38.27
C LYS A 131 28.53 -13.56 39.70
N LYS A 132 29.27 -14.41 40.41
CA LYS A 132 29.02 -14.67 41.83
C LYS A 132 29.59 -13.53 42.65
N ASP A 133 28.77 -12.97 43.53
CA ASP A 133 29.23 -12.04 44.58
C ASP A 133 29.88 -12.81 45.74
N SER A 134 30.57 -12.08 46.61
CA SER A 134 31.13 -12.51 47.90
C SER A 134 30.17 -13.34 48.77
N ARG A 135 28.85 -13.14 48.60
CA ARG A 135 27.78 -13.89 49.28
C ARG A 135 27.21 -15.06 48.45
N ASN A 136 27.92 -15.52 47.42
CA ASN A 136 27.53 -16.60 46.50
C ASN A 136 26.20 -16.34 45.76
N LYS A 137 25.79 -15.06 45.63
CA LYS A 137 24.57 -14.64 44.92
C LYS A 137 24.90 -14.26 43.48
N ASP A 138 23.98 -14.56 42.55
CA ASP A 138 24.11 -14.17 41.15
C ASP A 138 23.80 -12.68 40.97
N VAL A 139 24.84 -11.92 40.62
CA VAL A 139 24.77 -10.49 40.32
C VAL A 139 25.13 -10.28 38.85
N ILE A 140 24.51 -9.30 38.20
CA ILE A 140 24.78 -8.99 36.80
C ILE A 140 26.24 -8.53 36.66
N ASP A 141 26.94 -9.15 35.73
CA ASP A 141 28.26 -8.72 35.30
C ASP A 141 28.13 -7.75 34.12
N TRP A 142 28.15 -6.45 34.43
CA TRP A 142 28.00 -5.39 33.43
C TRP A 142 29.05 -5.46 32.31
N SER A 143 30.25 -5.98 32.59
CA SER A 143 31.31 -6.13 31.58
C SER A 143 30.97 -7.16 30.50
N LYS A 144 30.15 -8.17 30.85
CA LYS A 144 29.63 -9.18 29.92
C LYS A 144 28.28 -8.76 29.36
N PHE A 145 27.42 -8.17 30.19
CA PHE A 145 26.08 -7.73 29.81
C PHE A 145 26.10 -6.76 28.63
N VAL A 146 26.91 -5.69 28.74
CA VAL A 146 26.97 -4.63 27.73
C VAL A 146 27.32 -5.15 26.33
N PRO A 147 28.42 -5.92 26.12
CA PRO A 147 28.75 -6.40 24.78
C PRO A 147 27.72 -7.38 24.22
N TYR A 148 27.18 -8.31 25.02
CA TYR A 148 26.12 -9.21 24.55
C TYR A 148 24.86 -8.46 24.14
N PHE A 149 24.48 -7.43 24.90
CA PHE A 149 23.33 -6.59 24.60
C PHE A 149 23.55 -5.77 23.33
N ILE A 150 24.74 -5.20 23.12
CA ILE A 150 25.10 -4.49 21.88
C ILE A 150 24.99 -5.42 20.66
N VAL A 151 25.52 -6.65 20.76
CA VAL A 151 25.42 -7.64 19.68
C VAL A 151 23.95 -7.98 19.40
N ALA A 152 23.13 -8.19 20.43
CA ALA A 152 21.70 -8.42 20.27
C ALA A 152 20.99 -7.25 19.56
N CYS A 153 21.32 -6.00 19.93
CA CYS A 153 20.83 -4.80 19.25
C CYS A 153 21.17 -4.80 17.76
N LEU A 154 22.42 -5.11 17.40
CA LEU A 154 22.85 -5.17 16.01
C LEU A 154 22.12 -6.25 15.22
N VAL A 155 21.98 -7.45 15.79
CA VAL A 155 21.27 -8.56 15.15
C VAL A 155 19.80 -8.21 14.90
N VAL A 156 19.11 -7.66 15.91
CA VAL A 156 17.71 -7.23 15.77
C VAL A 156 17.57 -6.12 14.74
N ALA A 157 18.47 -5.13 14.73
CA ALA A 157 18.46 -4.06 13.73
C ALA A 157 18.62 -4.61 12.30
N ILE A 158 19.52 -5.56 12.09
CA ILE A 158 19.73 -6.22 10.79
C ILE A 158 18.48 -7.00 10.36
N ILE A 159 17.88 -7.77 11.27
CA ILE A 159 16.66 -8.54 10.99
C ILE A 159 15.51 -7.61 10.58
N ILE A 160 15.27 -6.56 11.37
CA ILE A 160 14.22 -5.57 11.08
C ILE A 160 14.49 -4.90 9.74
N TRP A 161 15.73 -4.47 9.48
CA TRP A 161 16.11 -3.86 8.20
C TRP A 161 15.87 -4.79 7.02
N PHE A 162 16.29 -6.05 7.12
CA PHE A 162 16.12 -7.04 6.06
C PHE A 162 14.63 -7.30 5.79
N PHE A 163 13.85 -7.50 6.85
CA PHE A 163 12.41 -7.68 6.76
C PHE A 163 11.72 -6.47 6.13
N TRP A 164 12.04 -5.26 6.56
CA TRP A 164 11.46 -4.02 6.02
C TRP A 164 11.81 -3.81 4.55
N LYS A 165 13.07 -4.03 4.19
CA LYS A 165 13.56 -3.87 2.83
C LYS A 165 12.92 -4.87 1.88
N ARG A 166 12.74 -6.13 2.31
CA ARG A 166 12.27 -7.21 1.44
C ARG A 166 10.75 -7.32 1.36
N PHE A 167 10.06 -7.15 2.48
CA PHE A 167 8.63 -7.40 2.57
C PHE A 167 7.79 -6.14 2.69
N VAL A 168 8.28 -5.06 3.31
CA VAL A 168 7.42 -3.88 3.54
C VAL A 168 7.51 -2.90 2.37
N ARG A 169 8.71 -2.53 1.92
CA ARG A 169 8.90 -1.57 0.80
C ARG A 169 8.38 -2.03 -0.57
N ARG A 170 8.08 -3.32 -0.74
CA ARG A 170 7.52 -3.83 -2.01
C ARG A 170 6.00 -3.68 -2.09
N TRP A 171 5.34 -3.56 -0.94
CA TRP A 171 3.88 -3.52 -0.83
C TRP A 171 3.36 -2.17 -0.35
N ILE A 172 4.29 -1.28 0.03
CA ILE A 172 4.08 0.08 0.53
C ILE A 172 4.93 1.06 -0.29
#